data_AF-A0A368GDG2-F1
#
_entry.id   AF-A0A368GDG2-F1
#
_cell.length_a   1.000
_cell.length_b   1.000
_cell.length_c   1.000
_cell.angle_alpha   90.00
_cell.angle_beta   90.00
_cell.angle_gamma   90.00
#
_symmetry.space_group_name_H-M   'P 1'
#
loop_
_entity.id
_entity.type
_entity.pdbx_description
1 polymer ?
#
loop_
_entity_poly.entity_id
_entity_poly.type
_entity_poly.pdbx_seq_one_letter_code
_entity_poly.pdbx_strand_id
1 'polypeptide(L)'
;IFLYRINSQFIGNKDHRIKAAVASWIAPQTFYGLNNVSNYDDNRLYTFANMANAKTLRFGCGYQENCGDDVHISCIYNLVGGYTNNVLYESGKACTNDQACRTYEGSTCDKGTHLCVFKGTPPVPGGGENKICPNNKGMTDPGRKAVLDAHNQRRSQLARGRVRNGKNPNNKKLPTASFMRRMVRYLFTMLFLT
;
A
#
# COMPACT_ATOMS: atom_id res chain seq x y z
N ILE A 1 0.97 2.72 -6.20
CA ILE A 1 0.86 3.04 -7.65
C ILE A 1 2.00 2.31 -8.33
N PHE A 2 1.69 1.40 -9.26
CA PHE A 2 2.68 0.69 -10.07
C PHE A 2 2.54 1.23 -11.48
N LEU A 3 3.57 1.86 -12.01
CA LEU A 3 3.54 2.34 -13.38
C LEU A 3 4.25 1.33 -14.26
N TYR A 4 3.52 0.76 -15.21
CA TYR A 4 4.08 0.02 -16.32
C TYR A 4 4.08 0.92 -17.56
N ARG A 5 5.23 0.99 -18.22
CA ARG A 5 5.45 1.77 -19.43
C ARG A 5 5.81 0.80 -20.55
N ILE A 6 5.11 0.89 -21.67
CA ILE A 6 5.41 0.13 -22.87
C ILE A 6 5.24 1.00 -24.10
N ASN A 7 6.16 0.90 -25.05
CA ASN A 7 6.03 1.58 -26.31
C ASN A 7 4.90 0.93 -27.13
N SER A 8 3.96 1.77 -27.58
CA SER A 8 2.76 1.39 -28.33
C SER A 8 3.06 0.64 -29.63
N GLN A 9 4.24 0.85 -30.23
CA GLN A 9 4.66 0.21 -31.49
C GLN A 9 5.04 -1.26 -31.31
N PHE A 10 5.47 -1.69 -30.11
CA PHE A 10 5.83 -3.09 -29.85
C PHE A 10 4.61 -4.00 -29.69
N ILE A 11 3.51 -3.46 -29.15
CA ILE A 11 2.26 -4.21 -28.94
C ILE A 11 1.09 -3.30 -29.28
N GLY A 12 0.57 -3.42 -30.51
CA GLY A 12 -0.54 -2.58 -30.98
C GLY A 12 -1.88 -2.88 -30.30
N ASN A 13 -2.07 -4.08 -29.76
CA ASN A 13 -3.32 -4.47 -29.11
C ASN A 13 -3.36 -4.04 -27.64
N LYS A 14 -4.42 -3.32 -27.24
CA LYS A 14 -4.64 -2.83 -25.87
C LYS A 14 -4.70 -3.97 -24.83
N ASP A 15 -5.43 -5.04 -25.10
CA ASP A 15 -5.56 -6.16 -24.16
C ASP A 15 -4.23 -6.88 -23.94
N HIS A 16 -3.42 -7.01 -24.99
CA HIS A 16 -2.07 -7.56 -24.87
C HIS A 16 -1.15 -6.67 -24.05
N ARG A 17 -1.22 -5.34 -24.20
CA ARG A 17 -0.47 -4.40 -23.36
C ARG A 17 -0.84 -4.53 -21.88
N ILE A 18 -2.14 -4.66 -21.59
CA ILE A 18 -2.63 -4.87 -20.21
C ILE A 18 -2.14 -6.21 -19.67
N LYS A 19 -2.25 -7.30 -20.43
CA LYS A 19 -1.74 -8.62 -20.03
C LYS A 19 -0.23 -8.60 -19.77
N ALA A 20 0.54 -7.89 -20.61
CA ALA A 20 1.98 -7.70 -20.43
C ALA A 20 2.30 -6.92 -19.14
N ALA A 21 1.55 -5.88 -18.82
CA ALA A 21 1.71 -5.14 -17.57
C ALA A 21 1.49 -6.04 -16.34
N VAL A 22 0.40 -6.82 -16.34
CA VAL A 22 0.08 -7.76 -15.25
C VAL A 22 1.15 -8.83 -15.12
N ALA A 23 1.59 -9.42 -16.23
CA ALA A 23 2.68 -10.40 -16.24
C ALA A 23 3.99 -9.81 -15.67
N SER A 24 4.33 -8.58 -16.05
CA SER A 24 5.51 -7.87 -15.52
C SER A 24 5.42 -7.63 -14.01
N TRP A 25 4.23 -7.41 -13.45
CA TRP A 25 4.07 -7.20 -12.02
C TRP A 25 4.14 -8.49 -11.20
N ILE A 26 3.76 -9.63 -11.80
CA ILE A 26 3.88 -10.97 -11.20
C ILE A 26 5.32 -11.47 -11.27
N ALA A 27 6.03 -11.15 -12.35
CA ALA A 27 7.36 -11.65 -12.68
C ALA A 27 8.39 -11.67 -11.52
N PRO A 28 8.46 -10.66 -10.62
CA PRO A 28 9.42 -10.71 -9.51
C PRO A 28 9.28 -11.95 -8.63
N GLN A 29 8.07 -12.46 -8.41
CA GLN A 29 7.88 -13.70 -7.67
C GLN A 29 8.47 -14.89 -8.43
N THR A 30 8.34 -14.93 -9.76
CA THR A 30 8.87 -16.01 -10.59
C THR A 30 10.40 -15.98 -10.66
N PHE A 31 11.00 -14.78 -10.69
CA PHE A 31 12.45 -14.62 -10.81
C PHE A 31 13.20 -14.71 -9.47
N TYR A 32 12.65 -14.14 -8.39
CA TYR A 32 13.33 -14.06 -7.09
C TYR A 32 12.80 -15.05 -6.06
N GLY A 33 11.57 -15.56 -6.23
CA GLY A 33 10.90 -16.41 -5.24
C GLY A 33 10.46 -15.65 -3.99
N LEU A 34 9.73 -16.34 -3.12
CA LEU A 34 9.43 -15.91 -1.75
C LEU A 34 10.31 -16.78 -0.83
N ASN A 35 11.20 -16.17 -0.04
CA ASN A 35 12.08 -16.96 0.85
C ASN A 35 11.29 -17.55 2.01
N ASN A 36 10.37 -16.76 2.57
CA ASN A 36 9.32 -17.23 3.45
C ASN A 36 8.03 -17.36 2.66
N VAL A 37 7.46 -18.56 2.61
CA VAL A 37 6.35 -18.99 1.74
C VAL A 37 5.23 -17.96 1.58
N SER A 38 4.95 -17.12 2.59
CA SER A 38 3.91 -16.09 2.55
C SER A 38 4.32 -14.67 2.98
N ASN A 39 5.56 -14.44 3.45
CA ASN A 39 5.91 -13.13 4.00
C ASN A 39 6.55 -12.23 2.94
N TYR A 40 6.26 -10.93 3.03
CA TYR A 40 7.01 -9.91 2.30
C TYR A 40 8.35 -9.64 2.99
N ASP A 41 9.40 -10.29 2.50
CA ASP A 41 10.77 -10.18 3.00
C ASP A 41 11.75 -9.50 2.03
N ASP A 42 11.34 -9.31 0.77
CA ASP A 42 12.18 -8.73 -0.28
C ASP A 42 11.48 -7.57 -1.00
N ASN A 43 12.14 -6.41 -1.01
CA ASN A 43 11.63 -5.22 -1.66
C ASN A 43 11.40 -5.39 -3.18
N ARG A 44 12.11 -6.32 -3.82
CA ARG A 44 11.95 -6.64 -5.25
C ARG A 44 10.58 -7.24 -5.55
N LEU A 45 9.91 -7.84 -4.56
CA LEU A 45 8.59 -8.45 -4.69
C LEU A 45 7.45 -7.44 -4.56
N TYR A 46 7.73 -6.14 -4.47
CA TYR A 46 6.73 -5.12 -4.13
C TYR A 46 5.50 -5.15 -5.05
N THR A 47 5.67 -5.30 -6.37
CA THR A 47 4.54 -5.36 -7.31
C THR A 47 3.69 -6.59 -7.06
N PHE A 48 4.31 -7.77 -6.98
CA PHE A 48 3.64 -9.04 -6.70
C PHE A 48 2.93 -9.01 -5.33
N ALA A 49 3.59 -8.50 -4.30
CA ALA A 49 3.06 -8.41 -2.94
C ALA A 49 1.75 -7.63 -2.89
N ASN A 50 1.62 -6.54 -3.63
CA ASN A 50 0.38 -5.79 -3.68
C ASN A 50 -0.73 -6.50 -4.46
N MET A 51 -0.39 -7.28 -5.48
CA MET A 51 -1.36 -8.12 -6.22
C MET A 51 -1.85 -9.31 -5.40
N ALA A 52 -0.94 -9.98 -4.69
CA ALA A 52 -1.20 -11.23 -3.99
C ALA A 52 -1.70 -11.07 -2.55
N ASN A 53 -1.72 -9.83 -2.02
CA ASN A 53 -2.15 -9.56 -0.65
C ASN A 53 -3.63 -9.96 -0.44
N ALA A 54 -3.85 -11.07 0.27
CA ALA A 54 -5.14 -11.74 0.45
C ALA A 54 -6.19 -10.90 1.18
N LYS A 55 -5.76 -9.87 1.92
CA LYS A 55 -6.69 -8.92 2.57
C LYS A 55 -7.22 -7.88 1.59
N THR A 56 -6.61 -7.71 0.42
CA THR A 56 -7.03 -6.69 -0.55
C THR A 56 -8.42 -7.01 -1.09
N LEU A 57 -9.32 -6.03 -1.05
CA LEU A 57 -10.73 -6.20 -1.46
C LEU A 57 -11.06 -5.46 -2.75
N ARG A 58 -10.32 -4.39 -3.07
CA ARG A 58 -10.61 -3.52 -4.20
C ARG A 58 -9.33 -3.08 -4.86
N PHE A 59 -9.39 -2.96 -6.17
CA PHE A 59 -8.35 -2.35 -6.98
C PHE A 59 -8.98 -1.49 -8.05
N GLY A 60 -8.21 -0.54 -8.57
CA GLY A 60 -8.59 0.29 -9.70
C GLY A 60 -7.37 0.50 -10.60
N CYS A 61 -7.58 0.45 -11.91
CA CYS A 61 -6.51 0.63 -12.87
C CYS A 61 -6.81 1.82 -13.79
N GLY A 62 -5.75 2.55 -14.14
CA GLY A 62 -5.73 3.60 -15.14
C GLY A 62 -4.89 3.17 -16.33
N TYR A 63 -5.31 3.58 -17.51
CA TYR A 63 -4.65 3.32 -18.77
C TYR A 63 -4.63 4.61 -19.57
N GLN A 64 -3.44 5.09 -19.91
CA GLN A 64 -3.25 6.34 -20.63
C GLN A 64 -2.39 6.09 -21.87
N GLU A 65 -2.93 6.48 -23.03
CA GLU A 65 -2.22 6.49 -24.31
C GLU A 65 -1.74 7.91 -24.64
N ASN A 66 -0.99 8.02 -25.75
CA ASN A 66 -0.45 9.28 -26.25
C ASN A 66 0.52 9.96 -25.27
N CYS A 67 1.26 9.16 -24.48
CA CYS A 67 2.38 9.63 -23.68
C CYS A 67 3.65 9.67 -24.57
N GLY A 68 3.58 10.35 -25.72
CA GLY A 68 4.52 10.14 -26.83
C GLY A 68 4.27 8.79 -27.50
N ASP A 69 5.33 8.01 -27.74
CA ASP A 69 5.21 6.64 -28.26
C ASP A 69 4.75 5.63 -27.19
N ASP A 70 4.66 6.04 -25.92
CA ASP A 70 4.37 5.14 -24.81
C ASP A 70 2.92 5.10 -24.36
N VAL A 71 2.61 3.96 -23.75
CA VAL A 71 1.39 3.71 -23.00
C VAL A 71 1.75 3.52 -21.54
N HIS A 72 1.00 4.20 -20.67
CA HIS A 72 1.13 4.12 -19.23
C HIS A 72 -0.05 3.32 -18.65
N ILE A 73 0.27 2.27 -17.91
CA ILE A 73 -0.70 1.38 -17.28
C ILE A 73 -0.39 1.35 -15.78
N SER A 74 -1.37 1.62 -14.94
CA SER A 74 -1.16 1.61 -13.50
C SER A 74 -2.36 1.08 -12.74
N CYS A 75 -2.11 0.28 -11.70
CA CYS A 75 -3.13 -0.13 -10.75
C CYS A 75 -2.84 0.38 -9.33
N ILE A 76 -3.91 0.60 -8.59
CA ILE A 76 -3.91 0.93 -7.17
C ILE A 76 -4.80 -0.06 -6.43
N TYR A 77 -4.42 -0.42 -5.21
CA TYR A 77 -5.12 -1.35 -4.34
C TYR A 77 -5.58 -0.60 -3.08
N ASN A 78 -6.71 -1.01 -2.51
CA ASN A 78 -7.21 -0.39 -1.28
C ASN A 78 -6.37 -0.74 -0.04
N LEU A 79 -5.51 -1.76 -0.14
CA LEU A 79 -4.53 -2.14 0.88
C LEU A 79 -3.16 -2.34 0.26
N VAL A 80 -2.13 -2.02 1.02
CA VAL A 80 -0.73 -2.20 0.61
C VAL A 80 -0.26 -3.57 1.10
N GLY A 81 0.24 -4.40 0.18
CA GLY A 81 0.85 -5.69 0.49
C GLY A 81 2.35 -5.61 0.75
N GLY A 82 3.05 -4.68 0.11
CA GLY A 82 4.51 -4.57 0.15
C GLY A 82 5.07 -3.75 1.30
N TYR A 83 4.64 -4.02 2.54
CA TYR A 83 5.27 -3.45 3.74
C TYR A 83 6.02 -4.55 4.51
N THR A 84 7.17 -4.20 5.07
CA THR A 84 8.09 -5.17 5.71
C THR A 84 7.38 -6.03 6.75
N ASN A 85 7.63 -7.35 6.72
CA ASN A 85 7.02 -8.36 7.58
C ASN A 85 5.50 -8.54 7.41
N ASN A 86 4.90 -8.01 6.35
CA ASN A 86 3.51 -8.34 6.02
C ASN A 86 3.40 -9.81 5.62
N VAL A 87 2.41 -10.50 6.17
CA VAL A 87 1.98 -11.82 5.70
C VAL A 87 1.02 -11.57 4.52
N LEU A 88 1.46 -11.91 3.30
CA LEU A 88 0.69 -11.68 2.08
C LEU A 88 -0.56 -12.56 2.02
N TYR A 89 -0.45 -13.81 2.46
CA TYR A 89 -1.55 -14.77 2.56
C TYR A 89 -1.26 -15.80 3.65
N GLU A 90 -2.29 -16.42 4.20
CA GLU A 90 -2.11 -17.51 5.15
C GLU A 90 -1.98 -18.83 4.39
N SER A 91 -0.99 -19.66 4.74
CA SER A 91 -0.83 -20.98 4.13
C SER A 91 -1.98 -21.90 4.56
N GLY A 92 -2.66 -22.49 3.59
CA GLY A 92 -3.81 -23.36 3.86
C GLY A 92 -4.47 -23.86 2.58
N LYS A 93 -5.55 -24.62 2.73
CA LYS A 93 -6.40 -25.05 1.61
C LYS A 93 -7.24 -23.88 1.13
N ALA A 94 -7.43 -23.76 -0.18
CA ALA A 94 -8.36 -22.81 -0.76
C ALA A 94 -9.80 -23.08 -0.27
N CYS A 95 -10.66 -22.07 -0.32
CA CYS A 95 -12.01 -22.22 0.22
C CYS A 95 -12.82 -23.24 -0.59
N THR A 96 -13.65 -24.02 0.10
CA THR A 96 -14.63 -24.93 -0.53
C THR A 96 -16.06 -24.66 -0.05
N ASN A 97 -16.18 -23.87 1.02
CA ASN A 97 -17.42 -23.41 1.63
C ASN A 97 -17.19 -22.03 2.28
N ASP A 98 -18.29 -21.38 2.64
CA ASP A 98 -18.27 -20.01 3.16
C ASP A 98 -17.57 -19.92 4.52
N GLN A 99 -17.60 -20.99 5.34
CA GLN A 99 -16.97 -21.00 6.67
C GLN A 99 -15.44 -20.94 6.64
N ALA A 100 -14.82 -21.21 5.48
CA ALA A 100 -13.40 -21.03 5.27
C ALA A 100 -13.00 -19.55 5.07
N CYS A 101 -13.95 -18.68 4.71
CA CYS A 101 -13.71 -17.27 4.40
C CYS A 101 -13.84 -16.37 5.63
N ARG A 102 -12.80 -16.37 6.48
CA ARG A 102 -12.85 -15.71 7.81
C ARG A 102 -12.22 -14.32 7.87
N THR A 103 -11.50 -13.90 6.84
CA THR A 103 -10.80 -12.60 6.82
C THR A 103 -11.76 -11.42 6.97
N TYR A 104 -12.93 -11.51 6.34
CA TYR A 104 -14.00 -10.53 6.42
C TYR A 104 -15.31 -11.24 6.73
N GLU A 105 -15.98 -10.85 7.81
CA GLU A 105 -17.24 -11.44 8.22
C GLU A 105 -18.31 -11.33 7.13
N GLY A 106 -19.10 -12.40 6.95
CA GLY A 106 -20.12 -12.48 5.90
C GLY A 106 -19.58 -12.73 4.49
N SER A 107 -18.31 -13.13 4.34
CA SER A 107 -17.75 -13.54 3.05
C SER A 107 -18.26 -14.92 2.64
N THR A 108 -18.43 -15.13 1.33
CA THR A 108 -18.81 -16.42 0.74
C THR A 108 -17.66 -16.98 -0.10
N CYS A 109 -17.62 -18.28 -0.33
CA CYS A 109 -16.65 -18.91 -1.21
C CYS A 109 -17.23 -19.08 -2.62
N ASP A 110 -16.56 -18.52 -3.62
CA ASP A 110 -16.80 -18.87 -5.03
C ASP A 110 -16.17 -20.23 -5.32
N LYS A 111 -16.99 -21.25 -5.52
CA LYS A 111 -16.55 -22.63 -5.78
C LYS A 111 -15.86 -22.83 -7.14
N GLY A 112 -16.10 -21.94 -8.11
CA GLY A 112 -15.47 -22.03 -9.43
C GLY A 112 -14.02 -21.56 -9.42
N THR A 113 -13.71 -20.55 -8.60
CA THR A 113 -12.38 -19.94 -8.50
C THR A 113 -11.65 -20.27 -7.20
N HIS A 114 -12.36 -20.82 -6.21
CA HIS A 114 -11.90 -21.02 -4.83
C HIS A 114 -11.46 -19.72 -4.13
N LEU A 115 -12.03 -18.59 -4.53
CA LEU A 115 -11.77 -17.28 -3.94
C LEU A 115 -12.88 -16.86 -2.98
N CYS A 116 -12.50 -16.23 -1.88
CA CYS A 116 -13.44 -15.61 -0.95
C CYS A 116 -13.96 -14.28 -1.52
N VAL A 117 -15.28 -14.12 -1.52
CA VAL A 117 -15.99 -12.95 -2.04
C VAL A 117 -16.63 -12.20 -0.88
N PHE A 118 -16.26 -10.94 -0.73
CA PHE A 118 -16.87 -10.01 0.23
C PHE A 118 -17.66 -8.93 -0.50
N LYS A 119 -18.94 -8.77 -0.14
CA LYS A 119 -19.85 -7.80 -0.78
C LYS A 119 -20.10 -6.54 0.04
N GLY A 120 -19.56 -6.47 1.27
CA GLY A 120 -19.73 -5.32 2.14
C GLY A 120 -18.87 -4.11 1.76
N THR A 121 -18.92 -3.07 2.60
CA THR A 121 -18.01 -1.94 2.50
C THR A 121 -16.67 -2.32 3.12
N PRO A 122 -15.53 -2.24 2.41
CA PRO A 122 -14.23 -2.51 2.97
C PRO A 122 -14.02 -1.69 4.24
N PRO A 123 -13.54 -2.32 5.32
CA PRO A 123 -13.22 -1.58 6.52
C PRO A 123 -12.15 -0.53 6.21
N VAL A 124 -12.20 0.60 6.92
CA VAL A 124 -11.17 1.63 6.78
C VAL A 124 -9.83 1.02 7.17
N PRO A 125 -8.78 1.09 6.33
CA PRO A 125 -7.47 0.54 6.65
C PRO A 125 -6.94 1.08 7.99
N GLY A 126 -6.57 0.17 8.90
CA GLY A 126 -6.13 0.51 10.26
C GLY A 126 -7.25 0.79 11.27
N GLY A 127 -8.52 0.81 10.81
CA GLY A 127 -9.68 1.06 11.65
C GLY A 127 -9.67 2.42 12.36
N GLY A 128 -10.66 2.61 13.22
CA GLY A 128 -10.76 3.75 14.11
C GLY A 128 -11.71 4.85 13.64
N GLU A 129 -12.01 5.72 14.59
CA GLU A 129 -12.92 6.84 14.44
C GLU A 129 -12.32 7.98 13.59
N ASN A 130 -13.20 8.86 13.12
CA ASN A 130 -12.84 10.07 12.38
C ASN A 130 -13.53 11.29 12.98
N LYS A 131 -13.17 11.64 14.22
CA LYS A 131 -13.71 12.78 14.96
C LYS A 131 -12.90 14.06 14.74
N ILE A 132 -11.60 13.95 14.44
CA ILE A 132 -10.72 15.12 14.26
C ILE A 132 -11.03 15.86 12.97
N CYS A 133 -11.35 15.14 11.88
CA CYS A 133 -11.74 15.76 10.61
C CYS A 133 -12.97 15.04 10.03
N PRO A 134 -14.17 15.27 10.58
CA PRO A 134 -15.36 14.48 10.25
C PRO A 134 -15.76 14.61 8.77
N ASN A 135 -15.48 15.76 8.15
CA ASN A 135 -15.79 16.01 6.74
C ASN A 135 -14.84 15.32 5.76
N ASN A 136 -13.67 14.85 6.22
CA ASN A 136 -12.67 14.20 5.38
C ASN A 136 -12.84 12.69 5.44
N LYS A 137 -13.25 12.07 4.32
CA LYS A 137 -13.38 10.61 4.21
C LYS A 137 -12.01 9.97 3.92
N GLY A 138 -11.82 8.72 4.37
CA GLY A 138 -10.63 7.91 4.05
C GLY A 138 -9.42 8.09 4.98
N MET A 139 -9.56 8.81 6.09
CA MET A 139 -8.52 8.94 7.12
C MET A 139 -9.13 8.84 8.52
N THR A 140 -8.42 8.19 9.45
CA THR A 140 -8.86 7.97 10.83
C THR A 140 -7.98 8.71 11.84
N ASP A 141 -8.49 8.94 13.04
CA ASP A 141 -7.80 9.62 14.12
C ASP A 141 -6.54 8.88 14.61
N PRO A 142 -6.55 7.53 14.68
CA PRO A 142 -5.34 6.74 14.83
C PRO A 142 -4.34 6.97 13.69
N GLY A 143 -4.78 7.00 12.43
CA GLY A 143 -3.93 7.28 11.27
C GLY A 143 -3.27 8.67 11.37
N ARG A 144 -4.04 9.71 11.70
CA ARG A 144 -3.52 11.06 11.94
C ARG A 144 -2.50 11.09 13.08
N LYS A 145 -2.69 10.27 14.12
CA LYS A 145 -1.77 10.19 15.27
C LYS A 145 -0.45 9.56 14.84
N ALA A 146 -0.53 8.42 14.15
CA ALA A 146 0.65 7.71 13.67
C ALA A 146 1.52 8.60 12.76
N VAL A 147 0.90 9.34 11.83
CA VAL A 147 1.63 10.29 10.96
C VAL A 147 2.31 11.39 11.78
N LEU A 148 1.60 12.01 12.72
CA LEU A 148 2.15 13.08 13.55
C LEU A 148 3.31 12.58 14.43
N ASP A 149 3.15 11.41 15.03
CA ASP A 149 4.15 10.80 15.90
C ASP A 149 5.40 10.41 15.10
N ALA A 150 5.24 9.80 13.92
CA ALA A 150 6.35 9.46 13.04
C ALA A 150 7.14 10.70 12.57
N HIS A 151 6.45 11.78 12.19
CA HIS A 151 7.10 13.04 11.82
C HIS A 151 7.90 13.62 12.98
N ASN A 152 7.28 13.72 14.16
CA ASN A 152 7.95 14.26 15.35
C ASN A 152 9.11 13.38 15.81
N GLN A 153 9.00 12.05 15.72
CA GLN A 153 10.09 11.13 16.01
C GLN A 153 11.27 11.37 15.07
N ARG A 154 11.03 11.48 13.76
CA ARG A 154 12.08 11.77 12.77
C ARG A 154 12.72 13.14 12.99
N ARG A 155 11.92 14.18 13.24
CA ARG A 155 12.41 15.53 13.59
C ARG A 155 13.29 15.51 14.84
N SER A 156 12.88 14.77 15.88
CA SER A 156 13.64 14.60 17.11
C SER A 156 14.97 13.85 16.89
N GLN A 157 14.97 12.81 16.03
CA GLN A 157 16.21 12.12 15.66
C GLN A 157 17.18 13.07 14.94
N LEU A 158 16.68 13.86 13.98
CA LEU A 158 17.47 14.83 13.24
C LEU A 158 18.03 15.92 14.16
N ALA A 159 17.20 16.53 15.01
CA ALA A 159 17.62 17.58 15.93
C ALA A 159 18.75 17.13 16.86
N ARG A 160 18.77 15.85 17.23
CA ARG A 160 19.81 15.23 18.07
C ARG A 160 21.00 14.67 17.28
N GLY A 161 21.12 14.95 15.98
CA GLY A 161 22.22 14.46 15.14
C GLY A 161 22.26 12.93 15.02
N ARG A 162 21.11 12.25 15.13
CA ARG A 162 21.02 10.77 15.09
C ARG A 162 20.73 10.20 13.72
N VAL A 163 20.51 11.04 12.71
CA VAL A 163 20.15 10.61 11.35
C VAL A 163 21.40 10.54 10.48
N ARG A 164 21.67 9.40 9.85
CA ARG A 164 22.77 9.22 8.91
C ARG A 164 22.51 9.95 7.59
N ASN A 165 23.52 10.57 6.99
CA ASN A 165 23.41 11.18 5.67
C ASN A 165 23.47 10.11 4.57
N GLY A 166 22.32 9.54 4.19
CA GLY A 166 22.23 8.52 3.13
C GLY A 166 22.42 7.07 3.62
N LYS A 167 22.58 6.15 2.67
CA LYS A 167 22.61 4.69 2.93
C LYS A 167 24.01 4.11 3.19
N ASN A 168 25.07 4.82 2.83
CA ASN A 168 26.44 4.36 3.06
C ASN A 168 26.77 4.39 4.57
N PRO A 169 27.22 3.28 5.19
CA PRO A 169 27.59 3.21 6.62
C PRO A 169 28.69 4.19 7.02
N ASN A 170 29.56 4.58 6.09
CA ASN A 170 30.68 5.47 6.35
C ASN A 170 30.28 6.96 6.31
N ASN A 171 29.04 7.28 5.91
CA ASN A 171 28.60 8.66 5.86
C ASN A 171 28.40 9.23 7.27
N LYS A 172 28.90 10.45 7.47
CA LYS A 172 28.66 11.21 8.70
C LYS A 172 27.15 11.39 8.94
N LYS A 173 26.78 11.48 10.22
CA LYS A 173 25.41 11.86 10.59
C LYS A 173 25.17 13.32 10.22
N LEU A 174 23.91 13.64 9.95
CA LEU A 174 23.47 15.02 9.74
C LEU A 174 23.72 15.83 11.03
N PRO A 175 24.05 17.12 10.91
CA PRO A 175 24.29 17.98 12.07
C PRO A 175 23.03 18.09 12.94
N THR A 176 23.23 18.41 14.22
CA THR A 176 22.13 18.76 15.12
C THR A 176 21.40 20.00 14.61
N ALA A 177 20.11 20.10 14.91
CA ALA A 177 19.29 21.22 14.48
C ALA A 177 18.78 21.99 15.71
N SER A 178 19.08 23.29 15.75
CA SER A 178 18.49 24.23 16.70
C SER A 178 17.08 24.63 16.28
N PHE A 179 16.23 25.00 17.24
CA PHE A 179 14.87 25.51 17.00
C PHE A 179 13.94 24.56 16.22
N MET A 180 14.19 23.24 16.29
CA MET A 180 13.32 22.23 15.67
C MET A 180 11.97 22.16 16.40
N ARG A 181 10.95 22.83 15.88
CA ARG A 181 9.61 22.85 16.49
C ARG A 181 8.94 21.48 16.46
N ARG A 182 8.21 21.14 17.53
CA ARG A 182 7.30 19.99 17.57
C ARG A 182 6.04 20.32 16.77
N MET A 183 5.62 19.42 15.89
CA MET A 183 4.32 19.52 15.23
C MET A 183 3.22 19.13 16.24
N VAL A 184 2.15 19.91 16.25
CA VAL A 184 0.96 19.66 17.10
C VAL A 184 -0.27 19.60 16.20
N ARG A 185 -1.35 18.98 16.69
CA ARG A 185 -2.65 19.04 16.00
C ARG A 185 -3.22 20.44 16.22
N TYR A 186 -3.63 21.10 15.14
CA TYR A 186 -4.54 22.24 15.23
C TYR A 186 -5.96 21.67 15.33
N LEU A 187 -6.54 21.71 16.53
CA LEU A 187 -8.00 21.67 16.66
C LEU A 187 -8.49 23.07 16.28
N PHE A 188 -9.13 23.19 15.13
CA PHE A 188 -9.86 24.40 14.78
C PHE A 188 -11.14 24.41 15.64
N THR A 189 -11.02 24.77 16.91
CA THR A 189 -12.15 25.38 17.61
C THR A 189 -12.23 26.79 17.04
N MET A 190 -13.14 27.01 16.10
CA MET A 190 -13.75 28.34 16.02
C MET A 190 -14.35 28.57 17.41
N LEU A 191 -13.65 29.34 18.25
CA LEU A 191 -14.38 30.19 19.17
C LEU A 191 -15.25 31.06 18.26
N PHE A 192 -16.51 30.66 18.09
CA PHE A 192 -17.55 31.65 17.93
C PHE A 192 -17.47 32.50 19.20
N LEU A 193 -16.70 33.59 19.12
CA LEU A 193 -16.99 34.75 19.94
C LEU A 193 -18.39 35.16 19.51
N THR A 194 -19.29 35.06 20.48
CA THR A 194 -20.68 35.53 20.49
C THR A 194 -20.82 36.91 19.85
#